data_AF-A0A376P2Y6-F1
#
_entry.id   AF-A0A376P2Y6-F1
#
_cell.length_a   1.000
_cell.length_b   1.000
_cell.length_c   1.000
_cell.angle_alpha   90.00
_cell.angle_beta   90.00
_cell.angle_gamma   90.00
#
_symmetry.space_group_name_H-M   'P 1'
#
loop_
_entity.id
_entity.type
_entity.pdbx_description
1 polymer ?
#
loop_
_entity_poly.entity_id
_entity_poly.type
_entity_poly.pdbx_seq_one_letter_code
_entity_poly.pdbx_strand_id
1 'polypeptide(L)' 'MPEWKNLDPELLKLVAKHDPDNKFAMPYMWATTGIGYNVDKVKAVLGENAPVDSWDLILKPENLEN' A
#
# COMPACT_ATOMS: atom_id res chain seq x y z
N MET A 1 27.75 9.14 1.44
CA MET A 1 27.95 8.20 2.58
C MET A 1 28.55 6.91 2.07
N PRO A 2 29.34 6.18 2.87
CA PRO A 2 29.76 4.81 2.53
C PRO A 2 28.52 3.94 2.22
N GLU A 3 28.63 3.02 1.26
CA GLU A 3 27.57 2.06 0.91
C GLU A 3 26.24 2.63 0.36
N TRP A 4 26.16 3.94 0.04
CA TRP A 4 24.97 4.55 -0.60
C TRP A 4 24.56 3.87 -1.92
N LYS A 5 25.53 3.29 -2.63
CA LYS A 5 25.34 2.47 -3.85
C LYS A 5 24.43 1.24 -3.63
N ASN A 6 24.20 0.82 -2.40
CA ASN A 6 23.35 -0.33 -2.09
C ASN A 6 21.85 0.04 -2.07
N LEU A 7 21.52 1.33 -2.10
CA LEU A 7 20.15 1.80 -2.22
C LEU A 7 19.66 1.64 -3.66
N ASP A 8 18.39 1.23 -3.80
CA ASP A 8 17.77 1.10 -5.11
C ASP A 8 17.64 2.49 -5.80
N PRO A 9 18.23 2.68 -6.99
CA PRO A 9 18.19 3.95 -7.69
C PRO A 9 16.78 4.36 -8.12
N GLU A 10 15.86 3.42 -8.36
CA GLU A 10 14.47 3.76 -8.68
C GLU A 10 13.71 4.28 -7.46
N LEU A 11 13.96 3.71 -6.27
CA LEU A 11 13.41 4.25 -5.02
C LEU A 11 13.97 5.64 -4.71
N LEU A 12 15.27 5.87 -4.94
CA LEU A 12 15.88 7.20 -4.78
C LEU A 12 15.28 8.25 -5.72
N LYS A 13 14.89 7.89 -6.94
CA LYS A 13 14.17 8.80 -7.85
C LYS A 13 12.76 9.15 -7.34
N LEU A 14 12.05 8.18 -6.73
CA LEU A 14 10.73 8.44 -6.14
C LEU A 14 10.84 9.36 -4.93
N VAL A 15 11.82 9.12 -4.05
CA VAL A 15 12.08 9.95 -2.87
C VAL A 15 12.57 11.35 -3.27
N ALA A 16 13.34 11.47 -4.35
CA ALA A 16 13.84 12.76 -4.84
C ALA A 16 12.75 13.79 -5.22
N LYS A 17 11.51 13.34 -5.44
CA LYS A 17 10.36 14.25 -5.63
C LYS A 17 10.04 15.08 -4.38
N HIS A 18 10.41 14.58 -3.21
CA HIS A 18 10.22 15.23 -1.91
C HIS A 18 11.55 15.72 -1.30
N ASP A 19 12.68 15.05 -1.60
CA ASP A 19 14.03 15.46 -1.23
C ASP A 19 14.94 15.58 -2.46
N PRO A 20 14.90 16.71 -3.20
CA PRO A 20 15.71 16.90 -4.39
C PRO A 20 17.20 16.66 -4.13
N ASP A 21 17.84 15.91 -5.02
CA ASP A 21 19.22 15.42 -4.89
C ASP A 21 19.48 14.44 -3.71
N ASN A 22 18.44 13.98 -3.01
CA ASN A 22 18.51 13.06 -1.86
C ASN A 22 19.51 13.54 -0.79
N LYS A 23 19.40 14.80 -0.36
CA LYS A 23 20.37 15.47 0.52
C LYS A 23 20.07 15.31 2.01
N PHE A 24 18.82 15.03 2.36
CA PHE A 24 18.34 15.12 3.74
C PHE A 24 17.76 13.81 4.29
N ALA A 25 17.34 12.88 3.42
CA ALA A 25 16.72 11.63 3.84
C ALA A 25 17.46 10.41 3.28
N MET A 26 17.51 9.34 4.08
CA MET A 26 17.91 8.00 3.64
C MET A 26 16.66 7.10 3.62
N PRO A 27 16.28 6.55 2.45
CA PRO A 27 15.14 5.63 2.37
C PRO A 27 15.38 4.40 3.25
N TYR A 28 14.42 4.06 4.11
CA TYR A 28 14.49 2.89 4.98
C TYR A 28 13.60 1.75 4.49
N MET A 29 12.29 1.96 4.46
CA MET A 29 11.29 1.01 4.00
C MET A 29 10.21 1.76 3.22
N TRP A 30 9.49 1.04 2.35
CA TRP A 30 8.30 1.53 1.70
C TRP A 30 7.28 0.40 1.57
N ALA A 31 6.01 0.76 1.50
CA ALA A 31 4.90 -0.17 1.32
C ALA A 31 3.74 0.58 0.64
N THR A 32 2.63 -0.12 0.43
CA THR A 32 1.37 0.46 -0.02
C THR A 32 0.34 0.42 1.11
N THR A 33 -0.69 1.25 0.99
CA THR A 33 -1.91 1.13 1.81
C THR A 33 -2.90 0.24 1.06
N GLY A 34 -3.46 -0.76 1.75
CA GLY A 34 -4.42 -1.71 1.19
C GLY A 34 -5.44 -2.18 2.22
N ILE A 35 -6.21 -3.21 1.87
CA ILE A 35 -7.26 -3.76 2.73
C ILE A 35 -6.80 -5.09 3.32
N GLY A 36 -6.58 -5.13 4.63
CA GLY A 36 -6.42 -6.38 5.38
C GLY A 36 -7.78 -6.85 5.89
N TYR A 37 -8.16 -8.10 5.61
CA TYR A 37 -9.46 -8.65 6.02
C TYR A 37 -9.36 -10.13 6.39
N ASN A 38 -10.36 -10.64 7.12
CA ASN A 38 -10.51 -12.06 7.41
C ASN A 38 -11.34 -12.74 6.31
N VAL A 39 -10.74 -13.68 5.59
CA VAL A 39 -11.34 -14.33 4.41
C VAL A 39 -12.68 -14.99 4.76
N ASP A 40 -12.71 -15.84 5.79
CA ASP A 40 -13.91 -16.59 6.15
C ASP A 40 -15.05 -15.67 6.59
N LYS A 41 -14.74 -14.60 7.34
CA LYS A 41 -15.74 -13.65 7.81
C LYS A 41 -16.30 -12.77 6.69
N VAL A 42 -15.46 -12.27 5.79
CA VAL A 42 -15.94 -11.49 4.63
C VAL A 42 -16.83 -12.35 3.76
N LYS A 43 -16.42 -13.59 3.52
CA LYS A 43 -17.19 -14.57 2.74
C LYS A 43 -18.53 -14.92 3.37
N ALA A 44 -18.60 -15.02 4.70
CA ALA A 44 -19.83 -15.30 5.41
C ALA A 44 -20.85 -14.14 5.36
N VAL A 45 -20.38 -12.89 5.28
CA VAL A 45 -21.24 -11.70 5.26
C VAL A 45 -21.59 -11.27 3.84
N LEU A 46 -20.61 -11.24 2.93
CA LEU A 46 -20.73 -10.70 1.57
C LEU A 46 -20.79 -11.79 0.48
N GLY A 47 -20.65 -13.07 0.85
CA GLY A 47 -20.73 -14.22 -0.06
C GLY A 47 -19.40 -14.60 -0.74
N GLU A 48 -19.45 -15.68 -1.53
CA GLU A 48 -18.30 -16.25 -2.28
C GLU A 48 -17.65 -15.25 -3.25
N ASN A 49 -18.44 -14.30 -3.77
CA ASN A 49 -18.03 -13.38 -4.83
C ASN A 49 -17.79 -11.95 -4.31
N ALA A 50 -17.46 -11.80 -3.02
CA ALA A 50 -17.11 -10.50 -2.47
C ALA A 50 -15.97 -9.84 -3.28
N PRO A 51 -16.04 -8.52 -3.59
CA PRO A 51 -15.10 -7.84 -4.48
C PRO A 51 -13.76 -7.53 -3.79
N VAL A 52 -13.07 -8.56 -3.29
CA VAL A 52 -11.90 -8.45 -2.41
C VAL A 52 -10.64 -7.91 -3.08
N ASP A 53 -10.64 -7.85 -4.41
CA ASP A 53 -9.59 -7.28 -5.25
C ASP A 53 -9.88 -5.81 -5.64
N SER A 54 -10.98 -5.24 -5.15
CA SER A 54 -11.40 -3.87 -5.42
C SER A 54 -11.59 -3.06 -4.15
N TRP A 55 -11.37 -1.75 -4.24
CA TRP A 55 -11.74 -0.81 -3.18
C TRP A 55 -13.25 -0.79 -2.90
N ASP A 56 -14.06 -1.31 -3.83
CA ASP A 56 -15.49 -1.56 -3.64
C ASP A 56 -15.78 -2.33 -2.34
N LEU A 57 -14.88 -3.23 -1.91
CA LEU A 57 -15.05 -3.97 -0.67
C LEU A 57 -15.30 -3.05 0.55
N ILE A 58 -14.67 -1.88 0.59
CA ILE A 58 -14.76 -0.95 1.74
C ILE A 58 -15.20 0.48 1.37
N LEU A 59 -15.39 0.80 0.09
CA LEU A 59 -15.78 2.15 -0.34
C LEU A 59 -17.20 2.19 -0.92
N LYS A 60 -17.83 1.04 -1.15
CA LYS A 60 -19.25 0.95 -1.51
C LYS A 60 -20.09 0.80 -0.24
N PRO A 61 -21.01 1.74 0.05
CA PRO A 61 -21.84 1.69 1.26
C PRO A 61 -22.59 0.36 1.39
N GLU A 62 -23.08 -0.22 0.30
CA GLU A 62 -23.80 -1.50 0.32
C GLU A 62 -22.98 -2.69 0.88
N ASN A 63 -21.64 -2.60 0.91
CA ASN A 63 -20.78 -3.63 1.51
C ASN A 63 -20.43 -3.35 2.99
N LEU A 64 -20.74 -2.14 3.48
CA LEU A 64 -20.43 -1.67 4.83
C LEU A 64 -21.68 -1.45 5.70
N GLU A 65 -22.83 -1.29 5.07
CA GLU A 65 -24.12 -1.10 5.73
C GLU A 65 -24.67 -2.47 6.19
N ASN A 66 -24.65 -2.71 7.51
CA ASN A 66 -25.41 -3.75 8.19
C ASN A 66 -26.23 -3.14 9.32
#